data_AF-A0A382YAX5-F1
#
_entry.id   AF-A0A382YAX5-F1
#
_cell.length_a   1.000
_cell.length_b   1.000
_cell.length_c   1.000
_cell.angle_alpha   90.00
_cell.angle_beta   90.00
_cell.angle_gamma   90.00
#
_symmetry.space_group_name_H-M   'P 1'
#
loop_
_entity.id
_entity.type
_entity.pdbx_description
1 polymer ?
#
loop_
_entity_poly.entity_id
_entity_poly.type
_entity_poly.pdbx_seq_one_letter_code
_entity_poly.pdbx_strand_id
1 'polypeptide(L)'
;VLANRLSEDASSSVCLLEAGPPDKSIFIHVPTGILKLASYAKYNWMFMSKPQKNMNNRPIYMPRGKTLGGSSSINAMVYIRGNPLDYDEWAELGNEGWSWNDVKPYFLKAENNEQFVDEHHSQGGPLNVTFPNIRSPLEKDFVAAAEMLQHKFNPDFNGQSQEGVGIHQATQKRGRRWSTSMAYLRPAMKRKNLTVMTEAPVRRVLIENSTAKGVELND
;
A
#
# COMPACT_ATOMS: atom_id res chain seq x y z
N VAL A 1 2.29 8.53 3.38
CA VAL A 1 1.96 9.60 2.41
C VAL A 1 1.67 10.92 3.11
N LEU A 2 0.66 11.00 3.96
CA LEU A 2 0.25 12.25 4.64
C LEU A 2 1.40 12.97 5.37
N ALA A 3 2.16 12.28 6.22
CA ALA A 3 3.28 12.91 6.92
C ALA A 3 4.33 13.55 5.99
N ASN A 4 4.54 12.96 4.80
CA ASN A 4 5.42 13.53 3.78
C ASN A 4 4.78 14.77 3.13
N ARG A 5 3.51 14.70 2.72
CA ARG A 5 2.84 15.83 2.04
C ARG A 5 2.59 17.02 2.97
N LEU A 6 2.11 16.77 4.19
CA LEU A 6 1.86 17.83 5.17
C LEU A 6 3.14 18.54 5.62
N SER A 7 4.27 17.82 5.70
CA SER A 7 5.56 18.43 6.07
C SER A 7 6.29 19.09 4.90
N GLU A 8 5.74 19.10 3.68
CA GLU A 8 6.29 19.91 2.58
C GLU A 8 6.18 21.40 2.88
N ASP A 9 5.12 21.82 3.58
CA ASP A 9 4.99 23.16 4.13
C ASP A 9 5.78 23.26 5.45
N ALA A 10 6.81 24.12 5.44
CA ALA A 10 7.68 24.33 6.60
C ALA A 10 7.00 25.06 7.76
N SER A 11 5.85 25.70 7.53
CA SER A 11 5.08 26.39 8.59
C SER A 11 4.26 25.41 9.45
N SER A 12 3.99 24.22 8.93
CA SER A 12 3.28 23.15 9.61
C SER A 12 4.24 22.24 10.38
N SER A 13 3.92 21.92 11.64
CA SER A 13 4.63 20.89 12.41
C SER A 13 3.85 19.57 12.38
N VAL A 14 4.53 18.48 12.03
CA VAL A 14 3.90 17.17 11.82
C VAL A 14 4.52 16.14 12.75
N CYS A 15 3.69 15.43 13.51
CA CYS A 15 4.09 14.27 14.30
C CYS A 15 3.44 13.00 13.73
N LEU A 16 4.26 12.02 13.35
CA LEU A 16 3.81 10.69 12.94
C LEU A 16 4.03 9.71 14.09
N LEU A 17 2.95 9.12 14.59
CA LEU A 17 2.96 8.09 15.63
C LEU A 17 2.71 6.72 14.99
N GLU A 18 3.63 5.78 15.19
CA GLU A 18 3.53 4.41 14.72
C GLU A 18 3.60 3.46 15.93
N ALA A 19 2.60 2.59 16.07
CA ALA A 19 2.54 1.63 17.16
C ALA A 19 3.65 0.57 17.10
N GLY A 20 4.11 0.22 15.90
CA GLY A 20 5.18 -0.73 15.70
C GLY A 20 6.58 -0.16 15.77
N PRO A 21 7.60 -1.04 15.75
CA PRO A 21 8.99 -0.64 15.71
C PRO A 21 9.36 -0.04 14.33
N PRO A 22 10.54 0.59 14.21
CA PRO A 22 11.12 0.95 12.92
C PRO A 22 11.23 -0.24 11.95
N ASP A 23 11.16 0.02 10.65
CA ASP A 23 11.19 -0.97 9.57
C ASP A 23 12.60 -1.53 9.28
N LYS A 24 13.36 -1.91 10.32
CA LYS A 24 14.78 -2.31 10.22
C LYS A 24 15.01 -3.77 9.81
N SER A 25 14.00 -4.63 9.90
CA SER A 25 14.13 -6.06 9.57
C SER A 25 14.46 -6.27 8.09
N ILE A 26 15.45 -7.10 7.79
CA ILE A 26 15.78 -7.50 6.40
C ILE A 26 14.59 -8.14 5.69
N PHE A 27 13.75 -8.89 6.42
CA PHE A 27 12.56 -9.55 5.88
C PHE A 27 11.51 -8.57 5.36
N ILE A 28 11.51 -7.31 5.82
CA ILE A 28 10.63 -6.26 5.27
C ILE A 28 11.09 -5.89 3.87
N HIS A 29 12.40 -5.75 3.66
CA HIS A 29 12.94 -5.22 2.41
C HIS A 29 13.09 -6.26 1.31
N VAL A 30 13.19 -7.54 1.67
CA VAL A 30 13.28 -8.66 0.74
C VAL A 30 11.86 -9.15 0.37
N PRO A 31 11.47 -9.18 -0.91
CA PRO A 31 10.13 -9.59 -1.35
C PRO A 31 9.58 -10.87 -0.70
N THR A 32 10.35 -11.96 -0.72
CA THR A 32 9.97 -13.27 -0.15
C THR A 32 9.91 -13.30 1.38
N GLY A 33 10.42 -12.25 2.05
CA GLY A 33 10.38 -12.12 3.50
C GLY A 33 8.96 -12.01 4.08
N ILE A 34 7.94 -11.75 3.24
CA ILE A 34 6.53 -11.78 3.63
C ILE A 34 6.15 -13.09 4.32
N LEU A 35 6.67 -14.23 3.88
CA LEU A 35 6.37 -15.55 4.46
C LEU A 35 6.77 -15.63 5.94
N LYS A 36 7.87 -14.96 6.31
CA LYS A 36 8.31 -14.86 7.71
C LYS A 36 7.52 -13.80 8.48
N LEU A 37 7.23 -12.66 7.85
CA LEU A 37 6.51 -11.55 8.49
C LEU A 37 5.04 -11.88 8.78
N ALA A 38 4.44 -12.77 7.99
CA ALA A 38 3.08 -13.24 8.18
C ALA A 38 2.85 -13.86 9.56
N SER A 39 3.86 -14.42 10.22
CA SER A 39 3.75 -15.01 11.57
C SER A 39 4.59 -14.29 12.62
N TYR A 40 5.10 -13.09 12.31
CA TYR A 40 6.00 -12.36 13.21
C TYR A 40 5.30 -11.21 13.93
N ALA A 41 4.79 -11.48 15.13
CA ALA A 41 4.02 -10.55 15.98
C ALA A 41 4.71 -9.20 16.27
N LYS A 42 6.03 -9.12 16.11
CA LYS A 42 6.78 -7.86 16.23
C LYS A 42 6.36 -6.84 15.16
N TYR A 43 6.15 -7.30 13.92
CA TYR A 43 5.86 -6.45 12.76
C TYR A 43 4.44 -6.63 12.22
N ASN A 44 3.61 -7.43 12.91
CA ASN A 44 2.28 -7.80 12.49
C ASN A 44 1.35 -7.84 13.70
N TRP A 45 0.15 -7.26 13.57
CA TRP A 45 -0.89 -7.30 14.60
C TRP A 45 -1.49 -8.69 14.79
N MET A 46 -1.42 -9.53 13.75
CA MET A 46 -1.90 -10.91 13.77
C MET A 46 -3.36 -11.06 14.22
N PHE A 47 -4.24 -10.16 13.75
CA PHE A 47 -5.65 -10.22 14.14
C PHE A 47 -6.30 -11.52 13.66
N MET A 48 -7.30 -11.96 14.42
CA MET A 48 -8.20 -13.05 14.06
C MET A 48 -9.62 -12.50 14.02
N SER A 49 -10.39 -12.87 13.01
CA SER A 49 -11.83 -12.62 13.03
C SER A 49 -12.49 -13.47 14.14
N LYS A 50 -13.70 -13.08 14.54
CA LYS A 50 -14.60 -14.03 15.23
C LYS A 50 -14.86 -15.25 14.31
N PRO A 51 -15.24 -16.42 14.87
CA PRO A 51 -15.75 -17.55 14.08
C PRO A 51 -16.78 -17.13 13.04
N GLN A 52 -16.60 -17.55 11.79
CA GLN A 52 -17.48 -17.19 10.68
C GLN A 52 -18.44 -18.34 10.36
N LYS A 53 -19.75 -18.14 10.59
CA LYS A 53 -20.78 -19.17 10.36
C LYS A 53 -20.72 -19.76 8.94
N ASN A 54 -20.56 -18.90 7.95
CA ASN A 54 -20.50 -19.29 6.54
C ASN A 54 -19.15 -19.88 6.13
N MET A 55 -18.18 -20.01 7.06
CA MET A 55 -16.86 -20.60 6.83
C MET A 55 -16.61 -21.77 7.80
N ASN A 56 -17.64 -22.59 8.07
CA ASN A 56 -17.60 -23.70 9.02
C ASN A 56 -17.12 -23.27 10.42
N ASN A 57 -17.59 -22.12 10.90
CA ASN A 57 -17.22 -21.52 12.19
C ASN A 57 -15.71 -21.29 12.37
N ARG A 58 -14.94 -21.17 11.27
CA ARG A 58 -13.50 -20.97 11.34
C ARG A 58 -13.17 -19.48 11.61
N PRO A 59 -12.29 -19.19 12.57
CA PRO A 59 -11.65 -17.87 12.68
C PRO A 59 -10.72 -17.63 11.48
N ILE A 60 -10.78 -16.43 10.90
CA ILE A 60 -9.98 -16.07 9.75
C ILE A 60 -8.81 -15.21 10.18
N TYR A 61 -7.60 -15.58 9.76
CA TYR A 61 -6.40 -14.81 10.00
C TYR A 61 -6.38 -13.53 9.19
N MET A 62 -6.15 -12.39 9.85
CA MET A 62 -6.20 -11.04 9.28
C MET A 62 -4.90 -10.28 9.59
N PRO A 63 -3.81 -10.55 8.85
CA PRO A 63 -2.54 -9.88 9.09
C PRO A 63 -2.66 -8.37 8.81
N ARG A 64 -2.06 -7.56 9.68
CA ARG A 64 -1.95 -6.11 9.52
C ARG A 64 -0.55 -5.67 9.95
N GLY A 65 0.13 -4.90 9.11
CA GLY A 65 1.47 -4.44 9.41
C GLY A 65 1.50 -3.55 10.65
N LYS A 66 2.47 -3.78 11.52
CA LYS A 66 2.73 -3.03 12.76
C LYS A 66 4.18 -2.58 12.73
N THR A 67 4.49 -1.58 11.92
CA THR A 67 5.82 -1.00 11.70
C THR A 67 5.71 0.18 10.74
N LEU A 68 6.75 0.99 10.59
CA LEU A 68 6.75 2.07 9.61
C LEU A 68 6.39 1.55 8.19
N GLY A 69 5.43 2.21 7.56
CA GLY A 69 4.83 1.80 6.30
C GLY A 69 3.64 0.84 6.44
N GLY A 70 3.33 0.38 7.64
CA GLY A 70 2.18 -0.47 7.95
C GLY A 70 2.12 -1.71 7.07
N SER A 71 0.94 -2.03 6.56
CA SER A 71 0.74 -3.19 5.70
C SER A 71 1.52 -3.15 4.37
N SER A 72 1.93 -1.97 3.87
CA SER A 72 2.79 -1.90 2.68
C SER A 72 4.18 -2.51 2.90
N SER A 73 4.63 -2.58 4.16
CA SER A 73 5.88 -3.22 4.56
C SER A 73 5.75 -4.74 4.70
N ILE A 74 4.53 -5.30 4.63
CA ILE A 74 4.27 -6.75 4.80
C ILE A 74 3.30 -7.35 3.76
N ASN A 75 2.90 -6.62 2.72
CA ASN A 75 1.96 -7.11 1.69
C ASN A 75 2.70 -7.89 0.56
N ALA A 76 1.93 -8.44 -0.39
CA ALA A 76 2.48 -9.13 -1.56
C ALA A 76 3.03 -8.20 -2.67
N MET A 77 3.00 -6.87 -2.45
CA MET A 77 3.48 -5.81 -3.36
C MET A 77 2.78 -5.67 -4.70
N VAL A 78 1.87 -6.58 -5.08
CA VAL A 78 1.03 -6.48 -6.27
C VAL A 78 0.46 -5.06 -6.38
N TYR A 79 0.68 -4.42 -7.52
CA TYR A 79 0.23 -3.07 -7.80
C TYR A 79 -0.87 -3.09 -8.86
N ILE A 80 -2.11 -2.96 -8.39
CA ILE A 80 -3.31 -2.85 -9.20
C ILE A 80 -4.17 -1.75 -8.56
N ARG A 81 -4.69 -0.83 -9.36
CA ARG A 81 -5.63 0.23 -8.96
C ARG A 81 -7.05 -0.34 -8.90
N GLY A 82 -7.97 0.37 -8.26
CA GLY A 82 -9.40 0.01 -8.32
C GLY A 82 -9.94 0.11 -9.75
N ASN A 83 -11.10 -0.50 -9.99
CA ASN A 83 -11.83 -0.27 -11.23
C ASN A 83 -12.37 1.17 -11.23
N PRO A 84 -12.42 1.89 -12.37
CA PRO A 84 -13.06 3.21 -12.43
C PRO A 84 -14.46 3.24 -11.80
N LEU A 85 -15.25 2.18 -11.99
CA LEU A 85 -16.59 2.07 -11.43
C LEU A 85 -16.60 2.07 -9.89
N ASP A 86 -15.56 1.51 -9.23
CA ASP A 86 -15.46 1.52 -7.77
C ASP A 86 -15.41 2.97 -7.23
N TYR A 87 -14.73 3.86 -7.95
CA TYR A 87 -14.55 5.26 -7.57
C TYR A 87 -15.78 6.12 -7.94
N ASP A 88 -16.35 5.86 -9.12
CA ASP A 88 -17.59 6.53 -9.54
C ASP A 88 -18.75 6.17 -8.60
N GLU A 89 -18.87 4.91 -8.16
CA GLU A 89 -19.85 4.50 -7.15
C GLU A 89 -19.62 5.22 -5.81
N TRP A 90 -18.36 5.44 -5.38
CA TRP A 90 -18.09 6.22 -4.17
C TRP A 90 -18.60 7.66 -4.29
N ALA A 91 -18.42 8.29 -5.45
CA ALA A 91 -18.94 9.63 -5.72
C ALA A 91 -20.47 9.64 -5.69
N GLU A 92 -21.13 8.65 -6.30
CA GLU A 92 -22.59 8.49 -6.28
C GLU A 92 -23.16 8.29 -4.86
N LEU A 93 -22.41 7.64 -3.98
CA LEU A 93 -22.75 7.50 -2.55
C LEU A 93 -22.56 8.79 -1.72
N GLY A 94 -22.25 9.92 -2.38
CA GLY A 94 -22.14 11.23 -1.76
C GLY A 94 -20.71 11.64 -1.37
N ASN A 95 -19.68 10.91 -1.81
CA ASN A 95 -18.29 11.28 -1.58
C ASN A 95 -17.77 12.14 -2.75
N GLU A 96 -18.19 13.41 -2.79
CA GLU A 96 -17.78 14.35 -3.84
C GLU A 96 -16.24 14.45 -3.94
N GLY A 97 -15.70 14.48 -5.16
CA GLY A 97 -14.26 14.48 -5.42
C GLY A 97 -13.59 13.10 -5.39
N TRP A 98 -14.36 12.01 -5.32
CA TRP A 98 -13.86 10.63 -5.36
C TRP A 98 -14.16 9.87 -6.65
N SER A 99 -14.70 10.52 -7.68
CA SER A 99 -14.92 9.87 -8.98
C SER A 99 -13.58 9.43 -9.59
N TRP A 100 -13.60 8.51 -10.56
CA TRP A 100 -12.39 8.05 -11.22
C TRP A 100 -11.58 9.22 -11.80
N ASN A 101 -12.26 10.19 -12.41
CA ASN A 101 -11.62 11.36 -13.00
C ASN A 101 -10.94 12.25 -11.95
N ASP A 102 -11.48 12.32 -10.74
CA ASP A 102 -10.90 13.11 -9.64
C ASP A 102 -9.67 12.43 -9.02
N VAL A 103 -9.69 11.08 -8.92
CA VAL A 103 -8.62 10.33 -8.27
C VAL A 103 -7.50 9.88 -9.22
N LYS A 104 -7.78 9.70 -10.52
CA LYS A 104 -6.79 9.31 -11.54
C LYS A 104 -5.53 10.19 -11.52
N PRO A 105 -5.62 11.53 -11.43
CA PRO A 105 -4.44 12.39 -11.30
C PRO A 105 -3.55 12.07 -10.09
N TYR A 106 -4.12 11.56 -8.98
CA TYR A 106 -3.35 11.18 -7.80
C TYR A 106 -2.66 9.82 -7.96
N PHE A 107 -3.25 8.88 -8.71
CA PHE A 107 -2.57 7.65 -9.10
C PHE A 107 -1.35 7.95 -9.97
N LEU A 108 -1.53 8.81 -10.99
CA LEU A 108 -0.42 9.28 -11.83
C LEU A 108 0.63 10.00 -10.98
N LYS A 109 0.25 10.95 -10.13
CA LYS A 109 1.18 11.68 -9.25
C LYS A 109 1.99 10.78 -8.31
N ALA A 110 1.43 9.65 -7.89
CA ALA A 110 2.10 8.72 -6.98
C ALA A 110 3.12 7.82 -7.71
N GLU A 111 2.86 7.49 -8.97
CA GLU A 111 3.53 6.42 -9.70
C GLU A 111 4.89 6.86 -10.29
N ASN A 112 5.86 5.95 -10.18
CA ASN A 112 7.01 5.91 -11.06
C ASN A 112 7.07 4.54 -11.73
N ASN A 113 6.48 4.42 -12.91
CA ASN A 113 6.42 3.19 -13.68
C ASN A 113 7.70 3.00 -14.49
N GLU A 114 8.37 1.86 -14.33
CA GLU A 114 9.64 1.58 -15.03
C GLU A 114 9.44 1.15 -16.50
N GLN A 115 8.23 0.76 -16.91
CA GLN A 115 7.96 0.24 -18.25
C GLN A 115 7.05 1.12 -19.10
N PHE A 116 6.02 1.73 -18.50
CA PHE A 116 4.97 2.43 -19.23
C PHE A 116 4.99 3.94 -18.94
N VAL A 117 4.75 4.74 -19.98
CA VAL A 117 4.53 6.19 -19.90
C VAL A 117 3.50 6.57 -20.95
N ASP A 118 2.26 6.79 -20.52
CA ASP A 118 1.11 7.04 -21.39
C ASP A 118 -0.02 7.73 -20.61
N GLU A 119 -1.25 7.72 -21.13
CA GLU A 119 -2.40 8.32 -20.44
C GLU A 119 -2.84 7.60 -19.15
N HIS A 120 -2.36 6.38 -18.94
CA HIS A 120 -2.62 5.55 -17.76
C HIS A 120 -1.44 5.53 -16.79
N HIS A 121 -0.24 5.85 -17.26
CA HIS A 121 1.00 5.71 -16.47
C HIS A 121 1.87 6.95 -16.41
N SER A 122 2.54 7.10 -15.26
CA SER A 122 3.44 8.23 -15.01
C SER A 122 4.80 7.81 -14.46
N GLN A 123 5.77 8.69 -14.69
CA GLN A 123 7.13 8.60 -14.14
C GLN A 123 7.44 9.78 -13.23
N GLY A 124 8.37 9.57 -12.29
CA GLY A 124 8.85 10.61 -11.37
C GLY A 124 8.10 10.67 -10.03
N GLY A 125 7.00 9.92 -9.86
CA GLY A 125 6.35 9.75 -8.57
C GLY A 125 7.22 9.00 -7.54
N PRO A 126 6.90 9.12 -6.25
CA PRO A 126 7.68 8.47 -5.18
C PRO A 126 7.55 6.94 -5.14
N LEU A 127 6.44 6.38 -5.63
CA LEU A 127 6.15 4.95 -5.57
C LEU A 127 6.62 4.26 -6.85
N ASN A 128 7.74 3.55 -6.76
CA ASN A 128 8.29 2.77 -7.86
C ASN A 128 7.43 1.54 -8.17
N VAL A 129 7.07 1.36 -9.44
CA VAL A 129 6.26 0.26 -9.95
C VAL A 129 7.01 -0.40 -11.10
N THR A 130 7.16 -1.72 -11.04
CA THR A 130 7.91 -2.48 -12.04
C THR A 130 7.46 -3.94 -12.07
N PHE A 131 7.71 -4.65 -13.16
CA PHE A 131 7.58 -6.11 -13.16
C PHE A 131 8.65 -6.73 -12.26
N PRO A 132 8.33 -7.78 -11.47
CA PRO A 132 9.35 -8.48 -10.68
C PRO A 132 10.54 -8.95 -11.53
N ASN A 133 11.76 -8.68 -11.07
CA ASN A 133 12.99 -9.05 -11.80
C ASN A 133 13.23 -10.56 -11.88
N ILE A 134 12.73 -11.31 -10.89
CA ILE A 134 12.79 -12.78 -10.85
C ILE A 134 11.36 -13.27 -11.03
N ARG A 135 11.14 -14.06 -12.09
CA ARG A 135 9.84 -14.62 -12.44
C ARG A 135 9.93 -16.12 -12.55
N SER A 136 8.87 -16.80 -12.13
CA SER A 136 8.76 -18.24 -12.30
C SER A 136 8.45 -18.56 -13.78
N PRO A 137 9.08 -19.58 -14.39
CA PRO A 137 8.66 -20.06 -15.70
C PRO A 137 7.17 -20.43 -15.75
N LEU A 138 6.61 -20.88 -14.62
CA LEU A 138 5.19 -21.22 -14.49
C LEU A 138 4.25 -20.04 -14.77
N GLU A 139 4.69 -18.80 -14.60
CA GLU A 139 3.88 -17.62 -14.93
C GLU A 139 3.56 -17.59 -16.43
N LYS A 140 4.55 -17.90 -17.27
CA LYS A 140 4.38 -17.97 -18.72
C LYS A 140 3.46 -19.13 -19.11
N ASP A 141 3.68 -20.29 -18.51
CA ASP A 141 2.87 -21.48 -18.80
C ASP A 141 1.42 -21.29 -18.37
N PHE A 142 1.18 -20.61 -17.24
CA PHE A 142 -0.16 -20.27 -16.76
C PHE A 142 -0.89 -19.32 -17.72
N VAL A 143 -0.23 -18.26 -18.18
CA VAL A 143 -0.81 -17.33 -19.16
C VAL A 143 -1.11 -18.05 -20.46
N ALA A 144 -0.17 -18.84 -20.99
CA ALA A 144 -0.36 -19.59 -22.22
C ALA A 144 -1.53 -20.58 -22.12
N ALA A 145 -1.69 -21.27 -20.98
CA ALA A 145 -2.82 -22.16 -20.75
C ALA A 145 -4.16 -21.39 -20.72
N ALA A 146 -4.19 -20.18 -20.14
CA ALA A 146 -5.39 -19.34 -20.15
C ALA A 146 -5.76 -18.86 -21.56
N GLU A 147 -4.76 -18.49 -22.37
CA GLU A 147 -4.97 -18.12 -23.78
C GLU A 147 -5.52 -19.30 -24.62
N MET A 148 -5.06 -20.53 -24.36
CA MET A 148 -5.63 -21.74 -25.00
C MET A 148 -7.12 -21.93 -24.66
N LEU A 149 -7.56 -21.44 -23.50
CA LEU A 149 -8.96 -21.40 -23.07
C LEU A 149 -9.67 -20.11 -23.53
N GLN A 150 -9.08 -19.37 -24.46
CA GLN A 150 -9.63 -18.14 -25.06
C GLN A 150 -9.76 -16.97 -24.09
N HIS A 151 -9.12 -17.01 -22.92
CA HIS A 151 -8.98 -15.81 -22.09
C HIS A 151 -8.01 -14.82 -22.74
N LYS A 152 -8.39 -13.54 -22.75
CA LYS A 152 -7.56 -12.48 -23.32
C LYS A 152 -6.30 -12.28 -22.49
N PHE A 153 -5.15 -12.23 -23.15
CA PHE A 153 -3.92 -11.76 -22.52
C PHE A 153 -4.03 -10.26 -22.18
N ASN A 154 -3.74 -9.91 -20.93
CA ASN A 154 -3.68 -8.54 -20.47
C ASN A 154 -2.22 -8.17 -20.12
N PRO A 155 -1.56 -7.31 -20.91
CA PRO A 155 -0.18 -6.88 -20.63
C PRO A 155 -0.08 -5.87 -19.48
N ASP A 156 -1.20 -5.23 -19.10
CA ASP A 156 -1.23 -4.13 -18.16
C ASP A 156 -2.62 -3.95 -17.50
N PHE A 157 -2.71 -4.39 -16.25
CA PHE A 157 -3.92 -4.32 -15.43
C PHE A 157 -4.28 -2.90 -14.96
N ASN A 158 -3.44 -1.90 -15.21
CA ASN A 158 -3.70 -0.51 -14.87
C ASN A 158 -3.88 0.39 -16.11
N GLY A 159 -3.86 -0.21 -17.30
CA GLY A 159 -4.06 0.44 -18.59
C GLY A 159 -5.53 0.59 -18.96
N GLN A 160 -5.83 0.35 -20.23
CA GLN A 160 -7.17 0.57 -20.78
C GLN A 160 -8.25 -0.36 -20.18
N SER A 161 -7.90 -1.61 -19.87
CA SER A 161 -8.84 -2.59 -19.30
C SER A 161 -8.15 -3.49 -18.28
N GLN A 162 -8.87 -3.84 -17.22
CA GLN A 162 -8.40 -4.77 -16.20
C GLN A 162 -8.72 -6.24 -16.55
N GLU A 163 -9.58 -6.48 -17.53
CA GLU A 163 -10.00 -7.83 -17.89
C GLU A 163 -8.88 -8.61 -18.58
N GLY A 164 -8.74 -9.88 -18.22
CA GLY A 164 -7.83 -10.83 -18.86
C GLY A 164 -6.87 -11.50 -17.90
N VAL A 165 -5.86 -12.15 -18.46
CA VAL A 165 -4.84 -12.91 -17.73
C VAL A 165 -3.47 -12.39 -18.12
N GLY A 166 -2.57 -12.22 -17.15
CA GLY A 166 -1.27 -11.62 -17.40
C GLY A 166 -0.43 -11.52 -16.15
N ILE A 167 0.67 -10.78 -16.25
CA ILE A 167 1.63 -10.60 -15.16
C ILE A 167 1.33 -9.28 -14.45
N HIS A 168 1.33 -9.29 -13.11
CA HIS A 168 1.16 -8.07 -12.34
C HIS A 168 2.50 -7.34 -12.13
N GLN A 169 2.47 -6.01 -12.24
CA GLN A 169 3.53 -5.18 -11.70
C GLN A 169 3.49 -5.19 -10.16
N ALA A 170 4.62 -4.86 -9.55
CA ALA A 170 4.79 -4.80 -8.11
C ALA A 170 5.45 -3.48 -7.68
N THR A 171 5.19 -3.08 -6.44
CA THR A 171 5.89 -1.98 -5.79
C THR A 171 7.29 -2.41 -5.34
N GLN A 172 8.22 -2.43 -6.29
CA GLN A 172 9.63 -2.79 -6.08
C GLN A 172 10.56 -1.76 -6.70
N LYS A 173 11.78 -1.64 -6.17
CA LYS A 173 12.86 -0.85 -6.77
C LYS A 173 14.19 -1.59 -6.57
N ARG A 174 14.92 -1.83 -7.65
CA ARG A 174 16.20 -2.60 -7.62
C ARG A 174 16.05 -3.95 -6.89
N GLY A 175 14.96 -4.68 -7.17
CA GLY A 175 14.66 -5.99 -6.58
C GLY A 175 14.28 -5.99 -5.10
N ARG A 176 14.09 -4.82 -4.47
CA ARG A 176 13.67 -4.67 -3.08
C ARG A 176 12.23 -4.18 -3.01
N ARG A 177 11.52 -4.55 -1.94
CA ARG A 177 10.21 -3.97 -1.61
C ARG A 177 10.29 -2.45 -1.55
N TRP A 178 9.31 -1.77 -2.15
CA TRP A 178 9.20 -0.32 -2.14
C TRP A 178 7.96 0.14 -1.38
N SER A 179 7.98 -0.03 -0.05
CA SER A 179 6.87 0.34 0.83
C SER A 179 6.63 1.86 0.89
N THR A 180 5.51 2.29 1.48
CA THR A 180 5.24 3.72 1.69
C THR A 180 6.24 4.38 2.65
N SER A 181 6.86 3.62 3.55
CA SER A 181 7.98 4.09 4.38
C SER A 181 9.18 4.47 3.50
N MET A 182 9.55 3.58 2.56
CA MET A 182 10.65 3.80 1.63
C MET A 182 10.37 4.94 0.65
N ALA A 183 9.18 4.91 0.03
CA ALA A 183 8.78 5.84 -1.01
C ALA A 183 8.52 7.26 -0.51
N TYR A 184 7.84 7.41 0.65
CA TYR A 184 7.37 8.70 1.13
C TYR A 184 8.04 9.13 2.43
N LEU A 185 8.10 8.26 3.45
CA LEU A 185 8.49 8.70 4.78
C LEU A 185 10.00 9.00 4.87
N ARG A 186 10.85 8.06 4.46
CA ARG A 186 12.32 8.20 4.57
C ARG A 186 12.86 9.47 3.92
N PRO A 187 12.44 9.87 2.70
CA PRO A 187 12.86 11.15 2.13
C PRO A 187 12.46 12.39 2.94
N ALA A 188 11.35 12.33 3.70
CA ALA A 188 10.84 13.44 4.51
C ALA A 188 11.44 13.52 5.92
N MET A 189 11.98 12.42 6.46
CA MET A 189 12.52 12.36 7.83
C MET A 189 13.71 13.31 8.08
N LYS A 190 14.32 13.87 7.03
CA LYS A 190 15.36 14.89 7.14
C LYS A 190 14.82 16.29 7.48
N ARG A 191 13.51 16.50 7.37
CA ARG A 191 12.88 17.82 7.58
C ARG A 191 12.72 18.09 9.08
N LYS A 192 13.08 19.30 9.52
CA LYS A 192 13.06 19.70 10.94
C LYS A 192 11.64 19.78 11.53
N ASN A 193 10.62 19.96 10.68
CA ASN A 193 9.21 20.06 11.07
C ASN A 193 8.47 18.71 11.06
N LEU A 194 9.16 17.58 10.86
CA LEU A 194 8.58 16.25 10.95
C LEU A 194 9.24 15.44 12.08
N THR A 195 8.45 15.08 13.08
CA THR A 195 8.83 14.15 14.14
C THR A 195 8.19 12.79 13.86
N VAL A 196 8.97 11.71 13.97
CA VAL A 196 8.48 10.34 13.82
C VAL A 196 8.75 9.58 15.12
N MET A 197 7.70 9.08 15.75
CA MET A 197 7.78 8.26 16.96
C MET A 197 7.27 6.85 16.63
N THR A 198 8.14 5.87 16.84
CA THR A 198 7.80 4.44 16.75
C THR A 198 7.56 3.87 18.13
N GLU A 199 6.94 2.70 18.21
CA GLU A 199 6.56 2.08 19.49
C GLU A 199 5.67 3.02 20.32
N ALA A 200 4.84 3.81 19.62
CA ALA A 200 3.97 4.84 20.18
C ALA A 200 2.49 4.53 19.89
N PRO A 201 1.91 3.46 20.47
CA PRO A 201 0.52 3.11 20.25
C PRO A 201 -0.43 4.17 20.84
N VAL A 202 -1.30 4.74 20.00
CA VAL A 202 -2.35 5.67 20.43
C VAL A 202 -3.48 4.90 21.12
N ARG A 203 -3.84 5.33 22.34
CA ARG A 203 -4.93 4.79 23.14
C ARG A 203 -6.27 5.43 22.81
N ARG A 204 -6.32 6.76 22.79
CA ARG A 204 -7.53 7.54 22.52
C ARG A 204 -7.21 8.94 21.99
N VAL A 205 -8.21 9.55 21.34
CA VAL A 205 -8.19 10.96 20.96
C VAL A 205 -8.71 11.81 22.13
N LEU A 206 -8.04 12.92 22.42
CA LEU A 206 -8.46 13.92 23.41
C LEU A 206 -9.38 14.93 22.71
N ILE A 207 -10.65 15.00 23.15
CA ILE A 207 -11.67 15.88 22.56
C ILE A 207 -12.11 16.91 23.60
N GLU A 208 -12.07 18.19 23.22
CA GLU A 208 -12.56 19.32 24.01
C GLU A 208 -13.49 20.17 23.14
N ASN A 209 -14.70 20.47 23.61
CA ASN A 209 -15.69 21.29 22.88
C ASN A 209 -15.86 20.83 21.41
N SER A 210 -16.08 19.53 21.21
CA SER A 210 -16.21 18.88 19.89
C SER A 210 -14.98 19.02 18.97
N THR A 211 -13.80 19.33 19.52
CA THR A 211 -12.55 19.49 18.76
C THR A 211 -11.49 18.52 19.26
N ALA A 212 -10.82 17.80 18.35
CA ALA A 212 -9.66 16.98 18.70
C ALA A 212 -8.46 17.88 19.04
N LYS A 213 -7.93 17.75 20.27
CA LYS A 213 -6.81 18.56 20.79
C LYS A 213 -5.51 17.80 20.94
N GLY A 214 -5.56 16.47 20.88
CA GLY A 214 -4.38 15.64 21.00
C GLY A 214 -4.73 14.16 21.05
N VAL A 215 -3.74 13.35 21.42
CA VAL A 215 -3.88 11.92 21.60
C VAL A 215 -3.16 11.50 22.87
N GLU A 216 -3.69 10.48 23.53
CA GLU A 216 -3.03 9.78 24.64
C GLU A 216 -2.37 8.52 24.09
N LEU A 217 -1.11 8.28 24.47
CA LEU A 217 -0.41 7.02 24.14
C LEU A 217 -0.67 5.98 25.24
N ASN A 218 -0.56 4.69 24.93
CA ASN A 218 -0.44 3.69 25.99
C ASN A 218 0.94 3.79 26.63
N ASP A 219 0.99 3.56 27.93
CA ASP A 219 2.23 3.33 28.69
C ASP A 219 2.95 2.05 28.25
#